data_AF-A0AAD7IDG3-F1
#
_entry.id   AF-A0AAD7IDG3-F1
#
_cell.length_a   1.000
_cell.length_b   1.000
_cell.length_c   1.000
_cell.angle_alpha   90.00
_cell.angle_beta   90.00
_cell.angle_gamma   90.00
#
_symmetry.space_group_name_H-M   'P 1'
#
loop_
_entity.id
_entity.type
_entity.pdbx_description
1 polymer ?
#
loop_
_entity_poly.entity_id
_entity_poly.type
_entity_poly.pdbx_seq_one_letter_code
_entity_poly.pdbx_strand_id
1 'polypeptide(L)' 'GGVPPTANEVHNRWVKTINGRLEIDINLTNRLKYGKQHAITPSLVLDTWRGTLHRKGELPEDWLREPGVLVGIVP' A
#
# COMPACT_ATOMS: atom_id res chain seq x y z
N GLY A 1 -8.20 -18.09 -28.89
CA GLY A 1 -7.10 -17.36 -28.23
C GLY A 1 -7.64 -16.07 -27.69
N GLY A 2 -7.37 -15.73 -26.42
CA GLY A 2 -7.86 -14.49 -25.81
C GLY A 2 -7.06 -13.27 -26.26
N VAL A 3 -7.72 -12.12 -26.35
CA VAL A 3 -7.06 -10.83 -26.62
C VAL A 3 -6.05 -10.56 -25.51
N PRO A 4 -4.78 -10.22 -25.83
CA PRO A 4 -3.80 -9.87 -24.81
C PRO A 4 -4.23 -8.61 -24.06
N PRO A 5 -3.96 -8.52 -22.75
CA PRO A 5 -4.37 -7.37 -21.95
C PRO A 5 -3.66 -6.10 -22.43
N THR A 6 -4.39 -5.00 -22.42
CA THR A 6 -3.88 -3.66 -22.70
C THR A 6 -2.90 -3.21 -21.62
N ALA A 7 -2.05 -2.23 -21.92
CA ALA A 7 -1.16 -1.61 -20.93
C ALA A 7 -1.93 -1.09 -19.71
N ASN A 8 -3.13 -0.53 -19.90
CA ASN A 8 -3.99 -0.07 -18.82
C ASN A 8 -4.50 -1.23 -17.95
N GLU A 9 -4.87 -2.36 -18.55
CA GLU A 9 -5.29 -3.54 -17.77
C GLU A 9 -4.13 -4.15 -16.99
N VAL A 10 -2.93 -4.19 -17.58
CA VAL A 10 -1.71 -4.63 -16.89
C VAL A 10 -1.41 -3.68 -15.72
N HIS A 11 -1.45 -2.37 -15.96
CA HIS A 11 -1.24 -1.35 -14.94
C HIS A 11 -2.26 -1.45 -13.81
N ASN A 12 -3.56 -1.53 -14.12
CA ASN A 12 -4.61 -1.63 -13.12
C ASN A 12 -4.50 -2.91 -12.28
N ARG A 13 -4.11 -4.04 -12.89
CA ARG A 13 -3.83 -5.27 -12.15
C ARG A 13 -2.66 -5.09 -11.20
N TRP A 14 -1.56 -4.49 -11.67
CA TRP A 14 -0.41 -4.20 -10.84
C TRP A 14 -0.77 -3.29 -9.67
N VAL A 15 -1.44 -2.17 -9.91
CA VAL A 15 -1.91 -1.24 -8.87
C VAL A 15 -2.81 -1.95 -7.86
N LYS A 16 -3.77 -2.77 -8.31
CA LYS A 16 -4.66 -3.53 -7.43
C LYS A 16 -3.88 -4.48 -6.52
N THR A 17 -2.93 -5.23 -7.07
CA THR A 17 -2.08 -6.16 -6.30
C THR A 17 -1.27 -5.42 -5.26
N ILE A 18 -0.67 -4.30 -5.64
CA ILE A 18 0.19 -3.53 -4.75
C ILE A 18 -0.61 -2.84 -3.65
N ASN A 19 -1.80 -2.29 -3.95
CA ASN A 19 -2.72 -1.76 -2.95
C ASN A 19 -3.16 -2.84 -1.95
N GLY A 20 -3.46 -4.05 -2.42
CA GLY A 20 -3.79 -5.17 -1.53
C GLY A 20 -2.63 -5.53 -0.60
N ARG A 21 -1.38 -5.45 -1.08
CA ARG A 21 -0.21 -5.68 -0.23
C ARG A 21 -0.03 -4.58 0.82
N LEU A 22 -0.19 -3.32 0.42
CA LEU A 22 -0.13 -2.19 1.33
C LEU A 22 -1.18 -2.34 2.46
N GLU A 23 -2.42 -2.71 2.12
CA GLU A 23 -3.48 -2.94 3.09
C GLU A 23 -3.13 -4.07 4.08
N ILE A 24 -2.54 -5.17 3.59
CA ILE A 24 -2.07 -6.26 4.47
C ILE A 24 -0.99 -5.75 5.42
N ASP A 25 0.02 -5.03 4.91
CA ASP A 25 1.12 -4.54 5.74
C ASP A 25 0.63 -3.54 6.80
N ILE A 26 -0.31 -2.65 6.46
CA ILE A 26 -1.00 -1.76 7.42
C ILE A 26 -1.73 -2.60 8.49
N ASN A 27 -2.50 -3.61 8.09
CA ASN A 27 -3.23 -4.45 9.03
C ASN A 27 -2.29 -5.18 10.01
N LEU A 28 -1.13 -5.64 9.53
CA LEU A 28 -0.13 -6.33 10.36
C LEU A 28 0.53 -5.42 11.41
N THR A 29 0.37 -4.10 11.34
CA THR A 29 0.81 -3.20 12.42
C THR A 29 -0.14 -3.20 13.62
N ASN A 30 -1.30 -3.85 13.53
CA ASN A 30 -2.29 -3.86 14.60
C ASN A 30 -1.83 -4.68 15.81
N ARG A 31 -1.20 -3.99 16.77
CA ARG A 31 -0.71 -4.57 18.04
C ARG A 31 -1.81 -5.13 18.93
N LEU A 32 -3.05 -4.65 18.81
CA LEU A 32 -4.16 -5.21 19.59
C LEU A 32 -4.54 -6.60 19.07
N LYS A 33 -4.49 -6.79 17.74
CA LYS A 33 -4.83 -8.05 17.09
C LYS A 33 -3.70 -9.08 17.13
N TYR A 34 -2.46 -8.66 16.91
CA TYR A 34 -1.31 -9.57 16.76
C TYR A 34 -0.35 -9.58 17.96
N GLY A 35 -0.57 -8.71 18.95
CA GLY A 35 0.34 -8.55 20.09
C GLY A 35 1.61 -7.77 19.74
N LYS A 36 2.29 -7.23 20.76
CA LYS A 36 3.46 -6.34 20.58
C LYS A 36 4.67 -7.04 19.91
N GLN A 37 4.80 -8.35 20.09
CA GLN A 37 5.96 -9.13 19.62
C GLN A 37 5.82 -9.56 18.16
N HIS A 38 4.60 -9.71 17.64
CA HIS A 38 4.34 -10.22 16.29
C HIS A 38 3.77 -9.16 15.33
N ALA A 39 3.25 -8.05 15.85
CA ALA A 39 2.84 -6.93 15.01
C ALA A 39 4.06 -6.24 14.40
N ILE A 40 3.95 -5.87 13.12
CA ILE A 40 4.98 -5.09 12.43
C ILE A 40 5.01 -3.67 13.00
N THR A 41 6.20 -3.05 13.01
CA THR A 41 6.32 -1.66 13.41
C THR A 41 5.73 -0.73 12.35
N PRO A 42 4.88 0.24 12.74
CA PRO A 42 4.34 1.25 11.82
C PRO A 42 5.43 1.95 11.00
N SER A 43 6.57 2.28 11.63
CA SER A 43 7.71 2.91 10.95
C SER A 43 8.23 2.09 9.77
N LEU A 44 8.28 0.76 9.88
CA LEU A 44 8.75 -0.09 8.79
C LEU A 44 7.83 0.00 7.56
N VAL A 45 6.52 0.06 7.79
CA VAL A 45 5.53 0.22 6.71
C VAL A 45 5.65 1.62 6.09
N LEU A 46 5.76 2.67 6.92
CA LEU A 46 5.97 4.04 6.45
C LEU A 46 7.21 4.14 5.54
N ASP A 47 8.35 3.61 5.98
CA ASP A 47 9.61 3.66 5.23
C ASP A 47 9.55 2.85 3.93
N THR A 48 8.98 1.65 3.99
CA THR A 48 8.84 0.76 2.82
C THR A 48 8.01 1.40 1.72
N TRP A 49 6.93 2.09 2.09
CA TRP A 49 5.92 2.55 1.14
C TRP A 49 6.03 4.03 0.78
N ARG A 50 6.79 4.85 1.52
CA ARG A 50 6.99 6.29 1.25
C ARG A 50 7.39 6.59 -0.20
N GLY A 51 8.15 5.69 -0.83
CA GLY A 51 8.60 5.81 -2.24
C GLY A 51 7.56 5.45 -3.31
N THR A 52 6.41 4.91 -2.93
CA THR A 52 5.50 4.23 -3.88
C THR A 52 4.08 4.83 -3.89
N LEU A 53 3.76 5.71 -2.94
CA LEU A 53 2.45 6.36 -2.84
C LEU A 53 2.23 7.44 -3.91
N HIS A 54 0.99 7.62 -4.37
CA HIS A 54 0.65 8.62 -5.38
C HIS A 54 0.68 10.07 -4.85
N ARG A 55 0.36 10.28 -3.56
CA ARG A 55 0.21 11.61 -2.93
C ARG A 55 1.27 11.90 -1.86
N LYS A 56 2.55 11.61 -2.15
CA LYS A 56 3.64 11.74 -1.16
C LYS A 56 3.72 13.10 -0.46
N GLY A 57 3.35 14.19 -1.14
CA GLY A 57 3.42 15.55 -0.60
C GLY A 57 2.22 16.02 0.22
N GLU A 58 1.10 15.28 0.18
CA GLU A 58 -0.15 15.64 0.88
C GLU A 58 -0.44 14.72 2.06
N LEU A 59 0.35 13.66 2.21
CA LEU A 59 0.15 12.69 3.28
C LEU A 59 0.86 13.13 4.56
N PRO A 60 0.20 13.03 5.73
CA PRO A 60 0.85 13.26 7.01
C PRO A 60 1.94 12.21 7.26
N GLU A 61 2.82 12.48 8.23
CA GLU A 61 3.93 11.59 8.54
C GLU A 61 3.48 10.19 9.01
N ASP A 62 2.34 10.10 9.72
CA ASP A 62 1.69 8.84 10.13
C ASP A 62 0.47 8.50 9.25
N TRP A 63 0.66 8.49 7.92
CA TRP A 63 -0.42 8.26 6.95
C TRP A 63 -1.08 6.89 7.02
N LEU A 64 -0.59 5.96 7.84
CA LEU A 64 -1.19 4.63 8.02
C LEU A 64 -2.62 4.69 8.56
N ARG A 65 -3.01 5.81 9.17
CA ARG A 65 -4.35 6.03 9.71
C ARG A 65 -5.28 6.78 8.76
N GLU A 66 -4.75 7.24 7.62
CA GLU A 66 -5.53 7.98 6.64
C GLU A 66 -6.35 7.03 5.77
N PRO A 67 -7.67 7.20 5.71
CA PRO A 67 -8.49 6.42 4.79
C PRO A 67 -8.18 6.82 3.34
N GLY A 68 -8.01 5.83 2.46
CA GLY A 68 -7.84 6.07 1.03
C GLY A 68 -6.41 6.35 0.56
N VAL A 69 -5.40 5.96 1.34
CA VAL A 69 -4.03 5.93 0.84
C VAL A 69 -3.90 4.85 -0.24
N LEU A 70 -3.58 5.30 -1.46
CA LEU A 70 -3.42 4.44 -2.62
C LEU A 70 -2.00 4.54 -3.17
N VAL A 71 -1.48 3.41 -3.58
CA VAL A 71 -0.38 3.34 -4.53
C VAL A 71 -0.91 3.77 -5.89
N GLY A 72 -0.20 4.72 -6.47
CA GLY A 72 -0.41 5.17 -7.83
C GLY A 72 0.93 5.62 -8.35
N ILE A 73 1.62 4.68 -8.99
CA ILE A 73 2.66 5.04 -9.93
C ILE A 73 1.90 5.56 -11.14
N VAL A 74 2.02 6.85 -11.44
CA VAL A 74 1.42 7.38 -12.68
C VAL A 74 2.14 6.70 -13.85
N PRO A 75 1.43 6.19 -14.87
CA PRO A 75 2.05 5.60 -16.06
C PRO A 75 3.06 6.53 -16.74
#